data_AF-V1GXF9-F1
#
_entry.id   AF-V1GXF9-F1
#
_cell.length_a   1.000
_cell.length_b   1.000
_cell.length_c   1.000
_cell.angle_alpha   90.00
_cell.angle_beta   90.00
_cell.angle_gamma   90.00
#
_symmetry.space_group_name_H-M   'P 1'
#
loop_
_entity.id
_entity.type
_entity.pdbx_description
1 polymer ?
#
loop_
_entity_poly.entity_id
_entity_poly.type
_entity_poly.pdbx_seq_one_letter_code
_entity_poly.pdbx_strand_id
1 'polypeptide(L)'
;MLISSDITFKSLDTANITFGDVVFINPPASESVVGVSRFATAEEVEEGLDPAIAVSAKRLKGELDKKANLDSPNLTGTPTAPTTAESDNSQKIATTAFIKQVLLAYAKLASPNFTGKPTAPTADQSSNDTQLATTAFVRSAIAALVDSSPGALDTLNELAAALGDDPNFATTMTNALAGKQPLDGTLTNLSGKDVPALLQYLGLGETINLAKNAVPATRRVNSKPLTSDITLSAADVNAFALGMTGDYTLENDKSVGWNWKSGVYNVPTGGASSLILHFNMNIGSCPAVQFCVNYKNGGISYRSARDDFGFELDWTEFYTTTRKPSAGDVGALPIAGGRLNGPLSIGTDNALGGNSIVLGDNDTGFKQNGDGLLDIYANGVQVFRFQNDTLESKKSINVTGRLTPTDYGNFDSRYVQDIRLGSLQYGQVWNGPGFSDTSGYVITGIINGNSDELVDGA
;
A
#
# COMPACT_ATOMS: atom_id res chain seq x y z
N MET A 1 -27.51 198.01 -63.27
CA MET A 1 -27.31 197.81 -64.73
C MET A 1 -25.88 197.31 -64.86
N LEU A 2 -25.33 196.85 -65.95
CA LEU A 2 -25.83 196.36 -67.22
C LEU A 2 -25.43 194.85 -67.34
N ILE A 3 -26.06 194.11 -68.30
CA ILE A 3 -25.87 192.75 -68.90
C ILE A 3 -24.45 192.46 -69.45
N SER A 4 -24.08 191.19 -69.56
CA SER A 4 -23.56 190.59 -70.79
C SER A 4 -23.29 189.12 -70.51
N SER A 5 -23.79 188.25 -71.39
CA SER A 5 -23.79 186.78 -71.34
C SER A 5 -22.46 186.20 -71.77
N ASP A 6 -21.37 186.71 -71.21
CA ASP A 6 -20.10 186.08 -71.48
C ASP A 6 -20.06 184.65 -70.88
N ILE A 7 -19.25 183.79 -71.52
CA ILE A 7 -19.51 182.37 -71.82
C ILE A 7 -19.10 181.37 -70.74
N THR A 8 -19.93 180.36 -70.71
CA THR A 8 -19.73 179.02 -70.20
C THR A 8 -18.85 178.14 -71.15
N PHE A 9 -17.52 177.89 -70.92
CA PHE A 9 -16.93 176.56 -71.25
C PHE A 9 -17.15 175.66 -70.01
N LYS A 10 -18.28 174.90 -69.96
CA LYS A 10 -18.81 174.11 -68.80
C LYS A 10 -18.03 172.83 -68.47
N SER A 11 -16.72 172.94 -68.59
CA SER A 11 -15.81 171.90 -69.06
C SER A 11 -15.72 171.91 -70.57
N LEU A 12 -14.54 172.30 -71.01
CA LEU A 12 -13.91 171.72 -72.17
C LEU A 12 -14.14 170.20 -72.09
N ASP A 13 -14.98 169.70 -72.98
CA ASP A 13 -14.88 168.30 -73.33
C ASP A 13 -13.55 168.17 -74.08
N THR A 14 -12.52 167.80 -73.34
CA THR A 14 -11.17 167.63 -73.88
C THR A 14 -11.13 166.60 -75.00
N ALA A 15 -12.16 165.74 -75.12
CA ALA A 15 -12.30 164.83 -76.25
C ALA A 15 -12.52 165.55 -77.60
N ASN A 16 -12.95 166.82 -77.60
CA ASN A 16 -13.18 167.61 -78.81
C ASN A 16 -12.04 168.62 -79.12
N ILE A 17 -10.98 168.68 -78.30
CA ILE A 17 -9.84 169.53 -78.63
C ILE A 17 -9.01 168.82 -79.70
N THR A 18 -9.17 169.27 -80.94
CA THR A 18 -8.41 168.75 -82.07
C THR A 18 -7.12 169.56 -82.17
N PHE A 19 -6.04 169.05 -81.61
CA PHE A 19 -4.71 169.50 -81.99
C PHE A 19 -4.39 168.88 -83.34
N GLY A 20 -4.13 169.71 -84.36
CA GLY A 20 -3.70 169.21 -85.67
C GLY A 20 -2.40 168.41 -85.57
N ASP A 21 -2.11 167.61 -86.59
CA ASP A 21 -0.97 166.69 -86.67
C ASP A 21 0.27 167.25 -85.98
N VAL A 22 0.58 166.68 -84.82
CA VAL A 22 1.78 167.04 -84.08
C VAL A 22 2.92 166.31 -84.77
N VAL A 23 3.61 166.99 -85.69
CA VAL A 23 4.85 166.49 -86.29
C VAL A 23 5.89 166.46 -85.16
N PHE A 24 6.05 165.28 -84.55
CA PHE A 24 7.11 165.05 -83.58
C PHE A 24 8.45 165.05 -84.31
N ILE A 25 9.39 165.82 -83.78
CA ILE A 25 10.75 165.94 -84.34
C ILE A 25 11.47 164.59 -84.34
N ASN A 26 11.06 163.65 -83.47
CA ASN A 26 11.62 162.31 -83.39
C ASN A 26 10.66 161.28 -84.02
N PRO A 27 11.19 160.31 -84.80
CA PRO A 27 10.39 159.24 -85.41
C PRO A 27 9.75 158.34 -84.34
N PRO A 28 8.75 157.51 -84.69
CA PRO A 28 8.22 156.49 -83.79
C PRO A 28 9.32 155.53 -83.32
N ALA A 29 9.28 155.12 -82.04
CA ALA A 29 10.23 154.17 -81.50
C ALA A 29 10.04 152.79 -82.16
N SER A 30 11.15 152.13 -82.47
CA SER A 30 11.19 150.70 -82.77
C SER A 30 12.39 150.09 -82.06
N GLU A 31 12.51 148.77 -82.08
CA GLU A 31 13.66 148.08 -81.52
C GLU A 31 15.01 148.53 -82.14
N SER A 32 14.97 149.10 -83.35
CA SER A 32 16.15 149.52 -84.12
C SER A 32 16.31 151.03 -84.30
N VAL A 33 15.33 151.84 -83.91
CA VAL A 33 15.33 153.30 -84.13
C VAL A 33 14.85 154.00 -82.87
N VAL A 34 15.69 154.90 -82.35
CA VAL A 34 15.34 155.74 -81.19
C VAL A 34 14.25 156.71 -81.59
N GLY A 35 13.17 156.74 -80.82
CA GLY A 35 11.96 157.47 -81.18
C GLY A 35 11.00 157.69 -80.03
N VAL A 36 9.81 158.20 -80.35
CA VAL A 36 8.72 158.40 -79.38
C VAL A 36 7.83 157.16 -79.38
N SER A 37 7.59 156.60 -78.18
CA SER A 37 6.64 155.49 -77.97
C SER A 37 5.50 155.96 -77.08
N ARG A 38 4.28 155.47 -77.36
CA ARG A 38 3.18 155.50 -76.38
C ARG A 38 3.25 154.27 -75.48
N PHE A 39 2.56 154.34 -74.33
CA PHE A 39 2.36 153.16 -73.48
C PHE A 39 1.19 152.31 -73.99
N ALA A 40 1.37 150.99 -74.04
CA ALA A 40 0.37 149.98 -74.42
C ALA A 40 -0.85 149.99 -73.49
N THR A 41 -2.06 149.80 -74.01
CA THR A 41 -3.31 149.62 -73.23
C THR A 41 -3.36 148.25 -72.54
N ALA A 42 -4.39 147.97 -71.73
CA ALA A 42 -4.50 146.69 -71.00
C ALA A 42 -4.74 145.50 -71.95
N GLU A 43 -5.63 145.65 -72.93
CA GLU A 43 -5.89 144.64 -73.96
C GLU A 43 -4.64 144.38 -74.82
N GLU A 44 -3.93 145.43 -75.24
CA GLU A 44 -2.70 145.28 -76.01
C GLU A 44 -1.60 144.50 -75.27
N VAL A 45 -1.57 144.55 -73.93
CA VAL A 45 -0.62 143.78 -73.10
C VAL A 45 -1.06 142.31 -72.95
N GLU A 46 -2.36 142.04 -72.82
CA GLU A 46 -2.88 140.67 -72.77
C GLU A 46 -2.74 139.95 -74.12
N GLU A 47 -2.97 140.65 -75.23
CA GLU A 47 -2.82 140.10 -76.57
C GLU A 47 -1.34 139.98 -76.98
N GLY A 48 -0.50 140.95 -76.61
CA GLY A 48 0.95 140.91 -76.81
C GLY A 48 1.42 140.98 -78.26
N LEU A 49 0.69 141.68 -79.13
CA LEU A 49 0.89 141.62 -80.59
C LEU A 49 1.79 142.71 -81.19
N ASP A 50 1.86 143.90 -80.60
CA ASP A 50 2.60 145.05 -81.15
C ASP A 50 3.93 145.28 -80.42
N PRO A 51 5.09 145.13 -81.09
CA PRO A 51 6.39 145.30 -80.46
C PRO A 51 6.82 146.77 -80.31
N ALA A 52 6.13 147.72 -80.94
CA ALA A 52 6.54 149.13 -80.98
C ALA A 52 5.97 149.97 -79.81
N ILE A 53 5.26 149.34 -78.87
CA ILE A 53 4.60 150.01 -77.74
C ILE A 53 5.23 149.61 -76.40
N ALA A 54 5.47 150.61 -75.55
CA ALA A 54 6.09 150.40 -74.25
C ALA A 54 5.10 149.89 -73.22
N VAL A 55 5.48 148.90 -72.40
CA VAL A 55 4.68 148.46 -71.26
C VAL A 55 5.11 149.23 -70.01
N SER A 56 4.14 149.78 -69.28
CA SER A 56 4.44 150.43 -67.99
C SER A 56 4.65 149.37 -66.90
N ALA A 57 5.52 149.66 -65.93
CA ALA A 57 5.81 148.74 -64.81
C ALA A 57 4.55 148.27 -64.06
N LYS A 58 3.53 149.14 -63.94
CA LYS A 58 2.25 148.82 -63.32
C LYS A 58 1.49 147.72 -64.10
N ARG A 59 1.51 147.79 -65.43
CA ARG A 59 0.83 146.80 -66.28
C ARG A 59 1.56 145.45 -66.22
N LEU A 60 2.88 145.47 -66.29
CA LEU A 60 3.68 144.25 -66.13
C LEU A 60 3.40 143.54 -64.78
N LYS A 61 3.30 144.30 -63.68
CA LYS A 61 2.99 143.73 -62.36
C LYS A 61 1.59 143.08 -62.31
N GLY A 62 0.59 143.66 -62.97
CA GLY A 62 -0.77 143.14 -63.00
C GLY A 62 -0.88 141.77 -63.66
N GLU A 63 -0.14 141.53 -64.75
CA GLU A 63 -0.12 140.23 -65.41
C GLU A 63 0.65 139.16 -64.64
N LEU A 64 1.74 139.55 -63.97
CA LEU A 64 2.50 138.64 -63.11
C LEU A 64 1.69 138.17 -61.90
N ASP A 65 0.82 139.02 -61.35
CA ASP A 65 -0.05 138.67 -60.21
C ASP A 65 -1.14 137.64 -60.56
N LYS A 66 -1.44 137.42 -61.85
CA LYS A 66 -2.37 136.38 -62.30
C LYS A 66 -1.75 134.99 -62.35
N LYS A 67 -0.42 134.87 -62.22
CA LYS A 67 0.29 133.58 -62.26
C LYS A 67 0.48 133.05 -60.83
N ALA A 68 0.51 131.73 -60.68
CA ALA A 68 0.85 131.13 -59.41
C ALA A 68 2.30 131.46 -59.04
N ASN A 69 2.57 131.63 -57.74
CA ASN A 69 3.95 131.75 -57.26
C ASN A 69 4.75 130.53 -57.67
N LEU A 70 5.99 130.75 -58.14
CA LEU A 70 6.90 129.66 -58.49
C LEU A 70 7.21 128.80 -57.26
N ASP A 71 7.43 129.45 -56.13
CA ASP A 71 7.65 128.79 -54.84
C ASP A 71 6.34 128.71 -54.06
N SER A 72 5.97 127.48 -53.69
CA SER A 72 4.80 127.18 -52.86
C SER A 72 3.49 127.78 -53.40
N PRO A 73 3.05 127.38 -54.61
CA PRO A 73 1.80 127.85 -55.17
C PRO A 73 0.63 127.45 -54.25
N ASN A 74 -0.20 128.42 -53.87
CA ASN A 74 -1.45 128.14 -53.18
C ASN A 74 -2.50 127.70 -54.22
N LEU A 75 -2.73 126.38 -54.32
CA LEU A 75 -3.72 125.82 -55.25
C LEU A 75 -5.12 125.97 -54.67
N THR A 76 -6.00 126.69 -55.36
CA THR A 76 -7.42 126.83 -55.01
C THR A 76 -8.30 126.12 -56.04
N GLY A 77 -9.54 125.77 -55.68
CA GLY A 77 -10.46 125.02 -56.55
C GLY A 77 -10.25 123.49 -56.50
N THR A 78 -10.41 122.81 -57.65
CA THR A 78 -10.25 121.35 -57.80
C THR A 78 -9.04 121.02 -58.69
N PRO A 79 -7.81 121.16 -58.17
CA PRO A 79 -6.61 120.85 -58.95
C PRO A 79 -6.64 119.39 -59.41
N THR A 80 -6.40 119.16 -60.70
CA THR A 80 -6.28 117.81 -61.28
C THR A 80 -4.81 117.45 -61.46
N ALA A 81 -4.47 116.20 -61.18
CA ALA A 81 -3.15 115.63 -61.40
C ALA A 81 -3.30 114.20 -61.95
N PRO A 82 -2.37 113.70 -62.78
CA PRO A 82 -2.39 112.31 -63.22
C PRO A 82 -2.29 111.34 -62.03
N THR A 83 -3.08 110.26 -62.04
CA THR A 83 -2.93 109.18 -61.05
C THR A 83 -1.69 108.34 -61.38
N THR A 84 -0.76 108.28 -60.43
CA THR A 84 0.51 107.54 -60.56
C THR A 84 0.34 106.07 -60.19
N ALA A 85 1.32 105.23 -60.54
CA ALA A 85 1.40 103.85 -60.06
C ALA A 85 1.72 103.82 -58.55
N GLU A 86 1.31 102.76 -57.86
CA GLU A 86 1.55 102.54 -56.41
C GLU A 86 3.02 102.63 -55.98
N SER A 87 3.95 102.38 -56.92
CA SER A 87 5.38 102.44 -56.68
C SER A 87 6.01 103.83 -56.84
N ASP A 88 5.26 104.85 -57.27
CA ASP A 88 5.79 106.20 -57.48
C ASP A 88 6.08 106.88 -56.13
N ASN A 89 7.33 107.32 -55.94
CA ASN A 89 7.83 108.01 -54.74
C ASN A 89 8.28 109.45 -55.01
N SER A 90 7.90 110.02 -56.16
CA SER A 90 8.24 111.38 -56.54
C SER A 90 7.45 112.43 -55.75
N GLN A 91 7.85 113.69 -55.85
CA GLN A 91 7.18 114.83 -55.20
C GLN A 91 5.86 115.26 -55.90
N LYS A 92 5.24 114.36 -56.69
CA LYS A 92 3.95 114.64 -57.35
C LYS A 92 2.83 114.68 -56.33
N ILE A 93 1.77 115.42 -56.65
CA ILE A 93 0.56 115.49 -55.83
C ILE A 93 -0.15 114.12 -55.86
N ALA A 94 -0.41 113.55 -54.69
CA ALA A 94 -1.18 112.32 -54.57
C ALA A 94 -2.67 112.57 -54.86
N THR A 95 -3.24 111.83 -55.81
CA THR A 95 -4.69 111.87 -56.10
C THR A 95 -5.48 110.99 -55.13
N THR A 96 -6.77 111.27 -54.95
CA THR A 96 -7.65 110.43 -54.11
C THR A 96 -7.80 109.00 -54.65
N ALA A 97 -7.63 108.80 -55.96
CA ALA A 97 -7.60 107.47 -56.58
C ALA A 97 -6.35 106.67 -56.17
N PHE A 98 -5.17 107.29 -56.17
CA PHE A 98 -3.93 106.67 -55.69
C PHE A 98 -4.07 106.22 -54.22
N ILE A 99 -4.62 107.07 -53.35
CA ILE A 99 -4.83 106.72 -51.94
C ILE A 99 -5.77 105.52 -51.78
N LYS A 100 -6.88 105.46 -52.53
CA LYS A 100 -7.78 104.29 -52.48
C LYS A 100 -7.11 103.00 -52.96
N GLN A 101 -6.25 103.09 -53.98
CA GLN A 101 -5.55 101.94 -54.53
C GLN A 101 -4.56 101.37 -53.50
N VAL A 102 -3.74 102.24 -52.89
CA VAL A 102 -2.78 101.85 -51.85
C VAL A 102 -3.50 101.24 -50.64
N LEU A 103 -4.65 101.76 -50.21
CA LEU A 103 -5.38 101.21 -49.06
C LEU A 103 -5.90 99.78 -49.26
N LEU A 104 -6.14 99.33 -50.49
CA LEU A 104 -6.58 97.95 -50.77
C LEU A 104 -5.48 96.91 -50.54
N ALA A 105 -4.21 97.32 -50.51
CA ALA A 105 -3.08 96.43 -50.33
C ALA A 105 -2.74 96.13 -48.85
N TYR A 106 -3.34 96.84 -47.89
CA TYR A 106 -3.06 96.67 -46.46
C TYR A 106 -4.15 95.85 -45.74
N ALA A 107 -3.75 95.04 -44.76
CA ALA A 107 -4.68 94.34 -43.88
C ALA A 107 -5.37 95.32 -42.90
N LYS A 108 -6.58 94.96 -42.45
CA LYS A 108 -7.31 95.74 -41.43
C LYS A 108 -6.52 95.81 -40.12
N LEU A 109 -6.46 96.99 -39.50
CA LEU A 109 -5.78 97.20 -38.23
C LEU A 109 -6.36 96.35 -37.09
N ALA A 110 -7.70 96.25 -37.03
CA ALA A 110 -8.40 95.43 -36.05
C ALA A 110 -8.87 94.12 -36.70
N SER A 111 -8.53 93.00 -36.07
CA SER A 111 -8.94 91.65 -36.50
C SER A 111 -8.71 91.39 -37.99
N PRO A 112 -7.46 91.46 -38.49
CA PRO A 112 -7.18 91.12 -39.87
C PRO A 112 -7.54 89.65 -40.13
N ASN A 113 -8.34 89.40 -41.18
CA ASN A 113 -8.51 88.06 -41.69
C ASN A 113 -7.36 87.74 -42.65
N PHE A 114 -6.33 87.04 -42.18
CA PHE A 114 -5.20 86.67 -43.02
C PHE A 114 -5.58 85.58 -44.02
N THR A 115 -5.35 85.81 -45.31
CA THR A 115 -5.53 84.82 -46.40
C THR A 115 -4.17 84.45 -46.99
N GLY A 116 -4.05 83.25 -47.60
CA GLY A 116 -2.78 82.75 -48.14
C GLY A 116 -1.89 82.11 -47.06
N LYS A 117 -0.56 82.27 -47.16
CA LYS A 117 0.43 81.78 -46.18
C LYS A 117 1.10 82.97 -45.47
N PRO A 118 0.56 83.45 -44.34
CA PRO A 118 1.18 84.53 -43.59
C PRO A 118 2.57 84.11 -43.10
N THR A 119 3.55 84.98 -43.27
CA THR A 119 4.90 84.80 -42.74
C THR A 119 5.11 85.76 -41.58
N ALA A 120 5.56 85.24 -40.42
CA ALA A 120 6.00 86.03 -39.28
C ALA A 120 7.44 85.61 -38.92
N PRO A 121 8.26 86.50 -38.32
CA PRO A 121 9.53 86.11 -37.74
C PRO A 121 9.35 84.96 -36.75
N THR A 122 10.29 84.00 -36.73
CA THR A 122 10.27 82.95 -35.71
C THR A 122 10.85 83.51 -34.43
N ALA A 123 10.02 83.53 -33.38
CA ALA A 123 10.43 84.00 -32.07
C ALA A 123 11.49 83.11 -31.42
N ASP A 124 12.20 83.67 -30.45
CA ASP A 124 13.01 82.90 -29.52
C ASP A 124 12.12 81.99 -28.64
N GLN A 125 12.59 80.79 -28.31
CA GLN A 125 11.85 79.80 -27.51
C GLN A 125 11.45 80.30 -26.11
N SER A 126 12.12 81.34 -25.59
CA SER A 126 11.81 81.97 -24.31
C SER A 126 10.69 83.01 -24.36
N SER A 127 10.17 83.33 -25.55
CA SER A 127 9.25 84.45 -25.71
C SER A 127 7.84 84.14 -25.18
N ASN A 128 7.24 85.11 -24.46
CA ASN A 128 6.00 84.94 -23.71
C ASN A 128 4.98 86.07 -23.93
N ASP A 129 5.07 86.77 -25.05
CA ASP A 129 4.17 87.86 -25.42
C ASP A 129 3.03 87.39 -26.36
N THR A 130 2.34 88.34 -26.99
CA THR A 130 1.16 88.09 -27.84
C THR A 130 1.48 87.90 -29.32
N GLN A 131 2.75 87.71 -29.69
CA GLN A 131 3.13 87.47 -31.09
C GLN A 131 2.55 86.15 -31.65
N LEU A 132 2.43 86.06 -32.97
CA LEU A 132 2.00 84.84 -33.64
C LEU A 132 3.08 83.76 -33.56
N ALA A 133 2.74 82.56 -33.07
CA ALA A 133 3.65 81.41 -33.08
C ALA A 133 3.81 80.84 -34.50
N THR A 134 5.04 80.81 -35.02
CA THR A 134 5.32 80.18 -36.32
C THR A 134 5.38 78.65 -36.19
N THR A 135 5.19 77.93 -37.30
CA THR A 135 5.33 76.46 -37.31
C THR A 135 6.74 76.00 -36.91
N ALA A 136 7.78 76.82 -37.17
CA ALA A 136 9.15 76.53 -36.76
C ALA A 136 9.31 76.61 -35.23
N PHE A 137 8.75 77.65 -34.59
CA PHE A 137 8.74 77.78 -33.14
C PHE A 137 8.11 76.55 -32.45
N VAL A 138 6.93 76.12 -32.91
CA VAL A 138 6.20 74.97 -32.34
C VAL A 138 6.97 73.66 -32.50
N ARG A 139 7.57 73.40 -33.68
CA ARG A 139 8.38 72.18 -33.88
C ARG A 139 9.59 72.13 -32.97
N SER A 140 10.27 73.26 -32.79
CA SER A 140 11.43 73.36 -31.89
C SER A 140 11.06 73.19 -30.42
N ALA A 141 9.91 73.74 -29.98
CA ALA A 141 9.41 73.53 -28.61
C ALA A 141 9.09 72.06 -28.31
N ILE A 142 8.46 71.34 -29.26
CA ILE A 142 8.14 69.92 -29.12
C ILE A 142 9.42 69.06 -29.10
N ALA A 143 10.39 69.36 -29.98
CA ALA A 143 11.67 68.66 -30.00
C ALA A 143 12.42 68.83 -28.67
N ALA A 144 12.48 70.06 -28.14
CA ALA A 144 13.09 70.31 -26.83
C ALA A 144 12.40 69.54 -25.70
N LEU A 145 11.06 69.44 -25.70
CA LEU A 145 10.32 68.65 -24.70
C LEU A 145 10.69 67.14 -24.76
N VAL A 146 10.86 66.58 -25.96
CA VAL A 146 11.23 65.17 -26.16
C VAL A 146 12.70 64.92 -25.78
N ASP A 147 13.61 65.79 -26.20
CA ASP A 147 15.05 65.71 -25.89
C ASP A 147 15.35 65.97 -24.40
N SER A 148 14.40 66.56 -23.67
CA SER A 148 14.47 66.77 -22.21
C SER A 148 14.10 65.53 -21.39
N SER A 149 13.98 64.33 -21.98
CA SER A 149 13.79 63.07 -21.25
C SER A 149 15.01 62.12 -21.32
N PRO A 150 16.15 62.45 -20.68
CA PRO A 150 17.28 61.54 -20.58
C PRO A 150 17.05 60.54 -19.43
N GLY A 151 16.89 59.25 -19.77
CA GLY A 151 17.02 58.12 -18.83
C GLY A 151 15.96 57.03 -18.92
N ALA A 152 14.70 57.35 -19.23
CA ALA A 152 13.60 56.37 -19.13
C ALA A 152 13.28 55.60 -20.43
N LEU A 153 13.61 56.14 -21.61
CA LEU A 153 13.42 55.42 -22.89
C LEU A 153 14.67 54.66 -23.37
N ASP A 154 15.87 55.11 -22.99
CA ASP A 154 17.12 54.38 -23.29
C ASP A 154 17.18 53.06 -22.51
N THR A 155 16.82 53.09 -21.23
CA THR A 155 16.80 51.92 -20.33
C THR A 155 15.85 50.81 -20.77
N LEU A 156 14.70 51.12 -21.37
CA LEU A 156 13.76 50.10 -21.86
C LEU A 156 14.26 49.41 -23.13
N ASN A 157 14.93 50.14 -24.03
CA ASN A 157 15.54 49.57 -25.23
C ASN A 157 16.78 48.73 -24.89
N GLU A 158 17.61 49.19 -23.95
CA GLU A 158 18.73 48.41 -23.43
C GLU A 158 18.28 47.13 -22.71
N LEU A 159 17.21 47.18 -21.92
CA LEU A 159 16.65 46.00 -21.25
C LEU A 159 16.08 44.99 -22.26
N ALA A 160 15.39 45.46 -23.32
CA ALA A 160 14.88 44.59 -24.37
C ALA A 160 16.02 43.84 -25.09
N ALA A 161 17.06 44.59 -25.51
CA ALA A 161 18.24 44.01 -26.14
C ALA A 161 19.01 43.05 -25.22
N ALA A 162 19.14 43.37 -23.92
CA ALA A 162 19.81 42.52 -22.93
C ALA A 162 19.08 41.18 -22.69
N LEU A 163 17.77 41.15 -22.91
CA LEU A 163 16.94 39.93 -22.88
C LEU A 163 16.83 39.25 -24.25
N GLY A 164 17.63 39.69 -25.23
CA GLY A 164 17.74 39.10 -26.57
C GLY A 164 16.56 39.42 -27.49
N ASP A 165 15.85 40.52 -27.24
CA ASP A 165 14.59 40.87 -27.90
C ASP A 165 13.59 39.70 -27.91
N ASP A 166 13.65 38.83 -26.89
CA ASP A 166 12.83 37.61 -26.83
C ASP A 166 11.40 37.94 -26.34
N PRO A 167 10.38 37.91 -27.22
CA PRO A 167 9.00 38.18 -26.83
C PRO A 167 8.45 37.12 -25.86
N ASN A 168 9.14 35.99 -25.70
CA ASN A 168 8.78 34.89 -24.81
C ASN A 168 9.86 34.64 -23.73
N PHE A 169 10.64 35.65 -23.35
CA PHE A 169 11.77 35.51 -22.42
C PHE A 169 11.43 34.67 -21.16
N ALA A 170 10.26 34.89 -20.56
CA ALA A 170 9.80 34.12 -19.42
C ALA A 170 9.64 32.62 -19.72
N THR A 171 9.10 32.26 -20.88
CA THR A 171 8.97 30.87 -21.34
C THR A 171 10.34 30.26 -21.63
N THR A 172 11.23 31.02 -22.28
CA THR A 172 12.60 30.59 -22.58
C THR A 172 13.37 30.27 -21.30
N MET A 173 13.31 31.15 -20.30
CA MET A 173 13.94 30.90 -19.00
C MET A 173 13.29 29.77 -18.22
N THR A 174 11.97 29.63 -18.28
CA THR A 174 11.27 28.49 -17.66
C THR A 174 11.72 27.16 -18.27
N ASN A 175 11.85 27.07 -19.60
CA ASN A 175 12.33 25.87 -20.29
C ASN A 175 13.80 25.57 -19.98
N ALA A 176 14.64 26.61 -19.93
CA ALA A 176 16.06 26.47 -19.60
C ALA A 176 16.27 25.97 -18.16
N LEU A 177 15.44 26.42 -17.22
CA LEU A 177 15.46 25.99 -15.82
C LEU A 177 14.82 24.60 -15.62
N ALA A 178 13.79 24.25 -16.39
CA ALA A 178 13.12 22.95 -16.33
C ALA A 178 14.03 21.79 -16.77
N GLY A 179 15.03 22.05 -17.62
CA GLY A 179 16.07 21.09 -17.98
C GLY A 179 17.19 20.93 -16.94
N LYS A 180 17.20 21.75 -15.88
CA LYS A 180 18.20 21.65 -14.81
C LYS A 180 17.73 20.64 -13.78
N GLN A 181 18.64 19.75 -13.43
CA GLN A 181 18.45 18.86 -12.32
C GLN A 181 18.57 19.60 -10.98
N PRO A 182 17.76 19.27 -9.93
CA PRO A 182 17.91 19.84 -8.60
C PRO A 182 19.32 19.61 -8.01
N LEU A 183 19.81 20.56 -7.21
CA LEU A 183 21.10 20.48 -6.49
C LEU A 183 21.00 19.50 -5.31
N ASP A 184 20.78 18.23 -5.61
CA ASP A 184 20.91 17.12 -4.69
C ASP A 184 22.00 16.19 -5.25
N GLY A 185 23.04 15.96 -4.44
CA GLY A 185 24.23 15.20 -4.87
C GLY A 185 23.90 13.75 -5.23
N THR A 186 22.89 13.16 -4.59
CA THR A 186 22.48 11.79 -4.86
C THR A 186 21.71 11.70 -6.17
N LEU A 187 20.73 12.60 -6.38
CA LEU A 187 19.99 12.65 -7.62
C LEU A 187 20.94 12.92 -8.80
N THR A 188 21.88 13.86 -8.65
CA THR A 188 22.89 14.19 -9.69
C THR A 188 23.72 12.98 -10.09
N ASN A 189 24.06 12.13 -9.12
CA ASN A 189 24.77 10.89 -9.40
C ASN A 189 23.89 9.85 -10.12
N LEU A 190 22.58 9.85 -9.92
CA LEU A 190 21.68 8.85 -10.50
C LEU A 190 21.20 9.19 -11.91
N SER A 191 20.93 10.46 -12.20
CA SER A 191 20.26 10.94 -13.44
C SER A 191 21.01 10.66 -14.75
N GLY A 192 22.33 10.44 -14.69
CA GLY A 192 23.17 10.17 -15.85
C GLY A 192 23.66 8.73 -15.95
N LYS A 193 23.21 7.83 -15.08
CA LYS A 193 23.68 6.43 -15.05
C LYS A 193 22.75 5.52 -15.84
N ASP A 194 23.34 4.63 -16.62
CA ASP A 194 22.64 3.49 -17.20
C ASP A 194 22.36 2.41 -16.13
N VAL A 195 21.58 1.38 -16.47
CA VAL A 195 21.19 0.33 -15.53
C VAL A 195 22.41 -0.33 -14.86
N PRO A 196 23.49 -0.73 -15.57
CA PRO A 196 24.70 -1.26 -14.94
C PRO A 196 25.38 -0.29 -13.96
N ALA A 197 25.56 0.98 -14.33
CA ALA A 197 26.19 1.96 -13.46
C ALA A 197 25.34 2.28 -12.22
N LEU A 198 24.00 2.25 -12.34
CA LEU A 198 23.08 2.37 -11.21
C LEU A 198 23.24 1.21 -10.22
N LEU A 199 23.28 -0.03 -10.72
CA LEU A 199 23.47 -1.22 -9.90
C LEU A 199 24.82 -1.18 -9.17
N GLN A 200 25.86 -0.65 -9.81
CA GLN A 200 27.15 -0.46 -9.16
C GLN A 200 27.13 0.67 -8.12
N TYR A 201 26.50 1.80 -8.42
CA TYR A 201 26.38 2.94 -7.49
C TYR A 201 25.62 2.56 -6.21
N LEU A 202 24.58 1.72 -6.33
CA LEU A 202 23.80 1.21 -5.21
C LEU A 202 24.46 0.01 -4.49
N GLY A 203 25.65 -0.44 -4.94
CA GLY A 203 26.34 -1.59 -4.36
C GLY A 203 25.67 -2.95 -4.63
N LEU A 204 24.73 -3.01 -5.57
CA LEU A 204 23.94 -4.21 -5.87
C LEU A 204 24.65 -5.21 -6.80
N GLY A 205 25.78 -4.82 -7.41
CA GLY A 205 26.52 -5.69 -8.33
C GLY A 205 27.02 -6.98 -7.69
N GLU A 206 27.62 -6.89 -6.50
CA GLU A 206 28.07 -8.07 -5.74
C GLU A 206 26.90 -8.91 -5.27
N THR A 207 25.82 -8.28 -4.79
CA THR A 207 24.60 -8.98 -4.38
C THR A 207 23.98 -9.77 -5.54
N ILE A 208 23.93 -9.19 -6.74
CA ILE A 208 23.44 -9.89 -7.95
C ILE A 208 24.36 -11.07 -8.29
N ASN A 209 25.68 -10.90 -8.19
CA ASN A 209 26.63 -11.97 -8.50
C ASN A 209 26.61 -13.10 -7.47
N LEU A 210 26.40 -12.80 -6.19
CA LEU A 210 26.21 -13.79 -5.13
C LEU A 210 24.83 -14.47 -5.23
N ALA A 211 23.80 -13.76 -5.68
CA ALA A 211 22.47 -14.31 -5.91
C ALA A 211 22.41 -15.23 -7.14
N LYS A 212 23.20 -14.94 -8.18
CA LYS A 212 23.44 -15.85 -9.31
C LYS A 212 24.10 -17.12 -8.77
N ASN A 213 23.33 -18.20 -8.67
CA ASN A 213 23.69 -19.50 -8.08
C ASN A 213 23.67 -19.57 -6.55
N ALA A 214 22.90 -18.73 -5.86
CA ALA A 214 22.67 -18.88 -4.41
C ALA A 214 22.18 -20.30 -4.04
N VAL A 215 21.48 -20.96 -4.96
CA VAL A 215 21.30 -22.42 -4.96
C VAL A 215 22.04 -22.97 -6.18
N PRO A 216 23.26 -23.52 -6.01
CA PRO A 216 24.00 -24.10 -7.13
C PRO A 216 23.22 -25.26 -7.74
N ALA A 217 23.20 -25.40 -9.07
CA ALA A 217 22.52 -26.52 -9.75
C ALA A 217 23.06 -27.91 -9.36
N THR A 218 24.27 -27.96 -8.79
CA THR A 218 24.88 -29.18 -8.24
C THR A 218 24.39 -29.51 -6.82
N ARG A 219 23.72 -28.59 -6.14
CA ARG A 219 23.20 -28.83 -4.80
C ARG A 219 22.03 -29.81 -4.89
N ARG A 220 22.15 -30.90 -4.14
CA ARG A 220 21.14 -31.95 -4.07
C ARG A 220 20.72 -32.18 -2.62
N VAL A 221 19.47 -32.57 -2.42
CA VAL A 221 18.99 -33.20 -1.18
C VAL A 221 18.69 -34.64 -1.51
N ASN A 222 19.44 -35.58 -0.92
CA ASN A 222 19.38 -37.01 -1.23
C ASN A 222 19.28 -37.32 -2.73
N SER A 223 20.29 -36.87 -3.48
CA SER A 223 20.38 -37.00 -4.94
C SER A 223 19.33 -36.22 -5.77
N LYS A 224 18.37 -35.53 -5.16
CA LYS A 224 17.40 -34.68 -5.88
C LYS A 224 17.96 -33.27 -6.09
N PRO A 225 18.13 -32.80 -7.33
CA PRO A 225 18.64 -31.45 -7.61
C PRO A 225 17.66 -30.37 -7.15
N LEU A 226 18.17 -29.27 -6.60
CA LEU A 226 17.37 -28.10 -6.19
C LEU A 226 17.17 -27.12 -7.37
N THR A 227 16.68 -27.63 -8.50
CA THR A 227 16.38 -26.83 -9.71
C THR A 227 14.91 -26.45 -9.85
N SER A 228 14.05 -27.04 -9.02
CA SER A 228 12.61 -26.79 -8.91
C SER A 228 12.13 -27.20 -7.52
N ASP A 229 10.83 -27.12 -7.26
CA ASP A 229 10.23 -27.80 -6.10
C ASP A 229 10.62 -29.27 -6.10
N ILE A 230 11.00 -29.78 -4.94
CA ILE A 230 11.34 -31.19 -4.73
C ILE A 230 10.38 -31.81 -3.72
N THR A 231 9.86 -32.99 -4.03
CA THR A 231 9.14 -33.82 -3.06
C THR A 231 10.14 -34.78 -2.42
N LEU A 232 10.27 -34.74 -1.09
CA LEU A 232 11.07 -35.69 -0.33
C LEU A 232 10.15 -36.78 0.24
N SER A 233 10.51 -38.04 0.01
CA SER A 233 9.92 -39.18 0.70
C SER A 233 10.63 -39.41 2.04
N ALA A 234 10.04 -40.21 2.93
CA ALA A 234 10.70 -40.57 4.18
C ALA A 234 12.06 -41.28 3.95
N ALA A 235 12.17 -42.06 2.87
CA ALA A 235 13.43 -42.65 2.44
C ALA A 235 14.48 -41.60 2.05
N ASP A 236 14.06 -40.42 1.59
CA ASP A 236 15.00 -39.35 1.22
C ASP A 236 15.68 -38.67 2.43
N VAL A 237 15.18 -38.92 3.64
CA VAL A 237 15.68 -38.28 4.86
C VAL A 237 15.93 -39.28 5.99
N ASN A 238 16.02 -40.58 5.69
CA ASN A 238 16.15 -41.67 6.66
C ASN A 238 15.07 -41.64 7.77
N ALA A 239 13.85 -41.21 7.42
CA ALA A 239 12.71 -41.20 8.33
C ALA A 239 11.84 -42.46 8.13
N PHE A 240 11.06 -42.81 9.16
CA PHE A 240 9.94 -43.73 9.00
C PHE A 240 8.86 -43.10 8.11
N ALA A 241 8.23 -43.90 7.26
CA ALA A 241 7.16 -43.41 6.38
C ALA A 241 6.03 -42.76 7.20
N LEU A 242 5.66 -41.52 6.84
CA LEU A 242 4.49 -40.84 7.38
C LEU A 242 3.24 -41.44 6.73
N GLY A 243 2.68 -42.48 7.33
CA GLY A 243 1.50 -43.18 6.83
C GLY A 243 1.81 -44.54 6.21
N MET A 244 1.04 -44.91 5.17
CA MET A 244 1.11 -46.23 4.54
C MET A 244 2.29 -46.34 3.56
N THR A 245 3.07 -47.42 3.67
CA THR A 245 4.24 -47.76 2.85
C THR A 245 3.87 -48.59 1.62
N GLY A 246 2.86 -49.45 1.68
CA GLY A 246 2.44 -50.34 0.58
C GLY A 246 0.93 -50.58 0.55
N ASP A 247 0.41 -50.86 -0.64
CA ASP A 247 -0.99 -50.68 -1.04
C ASP A 247 -1.86 -51.97 -1.05
N TYR A 248 -3.18 -51.78 -1.20
CA TYR A 248 -4.30 -52.74 -1.18
C TYR A 248 -4.24 -53.91 -2.19
N THR A 249 -3.22 -54.01 -3.05
CA THR A 249 -3.11 -55.11 -4.03
C THR A 249 -2.48 -56.37 -3.45
N LEU A 250 -2.22 -56.40 -2.15
CA LEU A 250 -1.75 -57.57 -1.43
C LEU A 250 -2.89 -58.59 -1.30
N GLU A 251 -2.61 -59.86 -1.59
CA GLU A 251 -3.65 -60.91 -1.67
C GLU A 251 -4.15 -61.38 -0.30
N ASN A 252 -3.30 -61.29 0.73
CA ASN A 252 -3.57 -61.73 2.10
C ASN A 252 -2.52 -61.17 3.08
N ASP A 253 -2.77 -61.32 4.37
CA ASP A 253 -1.93 -60.89 5.50
C ASP A 253 -0.49 -61.43 5.51
N LYS A 254 -0.16 -62.38 4.63
CA LYS A 254 1.21 -62.91 4.47
C LYS A 254 1.98 -62.29 3.31
N SER A 255 1.33 -61.42 2.53
CA SER A 255 1.89 -60.87 1.28
C SER A 255 3.01 -59.85 1.49
N VAL A 256 3.11 -59.24 2.67
CA VAL A 256 4.22 -58.33 2.99
C VAL A 256 5.48 -59.16 3.19
N GLY A 257 6.41 -59.06 2.24
CA GLY A 257 7.68 -59.78 2.28
C GLY A 257 8.57 -59.34 3.45
N TRP A 258 9.40 -60.26 3.95
CA TRP A 258 10.29 -59.99 5.09
C TRP A 258 11.42 -59.02 4.76
N ASN A 259 11.81 -58.94 3.49
CA ASN A 259 12.90 -58.12 2.97
C ASN A 259 12.40 -56.77 2.41
N TRP A 260 11.15 -56.40 2.68
CA TRP A 260 10.56 -55.15 2.19
C TRP A 260 10.99 -53.96 3.04
N LYS A 261 10.66 -52.74 2.61
CA LYS A 261 11.02 -51.54 3.39
C LYS A 261 10.25 -51.52 4.71
N SER A 262 10.90 -51.09 5.77
CA SER A 262 10.21 -50.80 7.04
C SER A 262 9.05 -49.83 6.83
N GLY A 263 7.94 -50.07 7.53
CA GLY A 263 6.79 -49.17 7.54
C GLY A 263 5.46 -49.89 7.77
N VAL A 264 4.37 -49.23 7.35
CA VAL A 264 3.00 -49.67 7.63
C VAL A 264 2.34 -50.15 6.34
N TYR A 265 1.82 -51.37 6.33
CA TYR A 265 1.17 -51.97 5.17
C TYR A 265 -0.30 -52.22 5.48
N ASN A 266 -1.18 -51.92 4.54
CA ASN A 266 -2.60 -52.21 4.67
C ASN A 266 -2.93 -53.47 3.84
N VAL A 267 -3.46 -54.49 4.49
CA VAL A 267 -3.61 -55.80 3.86
C VAL A 267 -5.05 -56.30 3.91
N PRO A 268 -5.72 -56.52 2.75
CA PRO A 268 -7.07 -57.06 2.69
C PRO A 268 -7.18 -58.48 3.27
N THR A 269 -8.27 -58.74 3.99
CA THR A 269 -8.57 -60.06 4.59
C THR A 269 -9.96 -60.59 4.20
N GLY A 270 -10.46 -60.24 3.01
CA GLY A 270 -11.73 -60.76 2.49
C GLY A 270 -12.98 -60.11 3.13
N GLY A 271 -12.98 -58.78 3.22
CA GLY A 271 -14.11 -57.96 3.72
C GLY A 271 -13.71 -56.92 4.77
N ALA A 272 -12.50 -57.05 5.33
CA ALA A 272 -11.84 -56.08 6.17
C ALA A 272 -10.38 -55.92 5.73
N SER A 273 -9.60 -55.16 6.51
CA SER A 273 -8.14 -55.13 6.37
C SER A 273 -7.46 -55.23 7.73
N SER A 274 -6.22 -55.72 7.69
CA SER A 274 -5.31 -55.74 8.83
C SER A 274 -4.16 -54.79 8.57
N LEU A 275 -3.69 -54.15 9.64
CA LEU A 275 -2.54 -53.27 9.60
C LEU A 275 -1.30 -54.09 9.93
N ILE A 276 -0.33 -54.13 9.01
CA ILE A 276 0.96 -54.77 9.24
C ILE A 276 2.03 -53.72 9.50
N LEU A 277 2.56 -53.70 10.71
CA LEU A 277 3.77 -52.97 11.05
C LEU A 277 4.96 -53.85 10.71
N HIS A 278 5.76 -53.45 9.74
CA HIS A 278 6.95 -54.18 9.33
C HIS A 278 8.19 -53.38 9.71
N PHE A 279 9.06 -54.00 10.52
CA PHE A 279 10.37 -53.48 10.84
C PHE A 279 11.40 -54.41 10.20
N ASN A 280 12.25 -53.84 9.35
CA ASN A 280 13.30 -54.53 8.64
C ASN A 280 14.61 -53.73 8.73
N MET A 281 15.64 -54.38 9.28
CA MET A 281 17.01 -53.88 9.34
C MET A 281 17.93 -54.48 8.28
N ASN A 282 17.48 -55.52 7.55
CA ASN A 282 18.23 -56.25 6.52
C ASN A 282 19.61 -56.76 6.99
N ILE A 283 19.77 -57.03 8.28
CA ILE A 283 21.01 -57.51 8.87
C ILE A 283 20.73 -58.36 10.11
N GLY A 284 21.62 -59.31 10.41
CA GLY A 284 21.56 -60.15 11.60
C GLY A 284 20.58 -61.30 11.48
N SER A 285 20.53 -62.15 12.51
CA SER A 285 19.74 -63.39 12.48
C SER A 285 18.24 -63.19 12.63
N CYS A 286 17.80 -62.01 13.07
CA CYS A 286 16.40 -61.59 13.04
C CYS A 286 16.32 -60.27 12.27
N PRO A 287 16.43 -60.30 10.92
CA PRO A 287 16.53 -59.07 10.14
C PRO A 287 15.21 -58.33 10.06
N ALA A 288 14.09 -59.01 10.30
CA ALA A 288 12.78 -58.39 10.26
C ALA A 288 11.77 -59.00 11.24
N VAL A 289 10.85 -58.14 11.70
CA VAL A 289 9.66 -58.52 12.45
C VAL A 289 8.44 -57.87 11.81
N GLN A 290 7.31 -58.58 11.88
CA GLN A 290 6.01 -58.02 11.55
C GLN A 290 5.07 -58.16 12.72
N PHE A 291 4.21 -57.16 12.88
CA PHE A 291 3.02 -57.22 13.72
C PHE A 291 1.78 -57.07 12.84
N CYS A 292 0.88 -58.05 12.85
CA CYS A 292 -0.43 -57.99 12.21
C CYS A 292 -1.46 -57.55 13.25
N VAL A 293 -2.09 -56.41 13.02
CA VAL A 293 -3.11 -55.82 13.90
C VAL A 293 -4.45 -55.89 13.18
N ASN A 294 -5.39 -56.62 13.76
CA ASN A 294 -6.72 -56.78 13.19
C ASN A 294 -7.68 -55.66 13.63
N TYR A 295 -8.65 -55.34 12.77
CA TYR A 295 -9.68 -54.34 13.06
C TYR A 295 -10.48 -54.64 14.35
N LYS A 296 -11.03 -53.60 14.98
CA LYS A 296 -11.86 -53.70 16.22
C LYS A 296 -11.21 -54.43 17.40
N ASN A 297 -9.89 -54.28 17.57
CA ASN A 297 -9.11 -55.01 18.58
C ASN A 297 -9.24 -56.53 18.45
N GLY A 298 -9.42 -57.02 17.21
CA GLY A 298 -9.57 -58.43 16.88
C GLY A 298 -8.26 -59.23 16.93
N GLY A 299 -7.33 -58.86 17.80
CA GLY A 299 -6.03 -59.49 17.99
C GLY A 299 -4.84 -58.72 17.42
N ILE A 300 -3.69 -59.03 18.01
CA ILE A 300 -2.37 -58.62 17.53
C ILE A 300 -1.54 -59.89 17.44
N SER A 301 -0.92 -60.14 16.30
CA SER A 301 0.00 -61.26 16.11
C SER A 301 1.34 -60.76 15.63
N TYR A 302 2.41 -61.51 15.89
CA TYR A 302 3.73 -61.24 15.35
C TYR A 302 4.32 -62.45 14.65
N ARG A 303 5.30 -62.20 13.78
CA ARG A 303 6.20 -63.19 13.23
C ARG A 303 7.55 -62.53 12.95
N SER A 304 8.62 -63.31 13.02
CA SER A 304 9.99 -62.84 12.78
C SER A 304 10.62 -63.62 11.63
N ALA A 305 11.47 -62.95 10.87
CA ALA A 305 12.29 -63.59 9.86
C ALA A 305 13.58 -64.14 10.48
N ARG A 306 14.14 -65.21 9.89
CA ARG A 306 15.45 -65.75 10.26
C ARG A 306 16.44 -65.57 9.12
N ASP A 307 17.59 -64.97 9.44
CA ASP A 307 18.71 -64.76 8.52
C ASP A 307 18.20 -64.34 7.11
N ASP A 308 18.74 -64.91 6.03
CA ASP A 308 18.26 -64.66 4.66
C ASP A 308 17.11 -65.60 4.20
N PHE A 309 16.53 -66.39 5.11
CA PHE A 309 15.47 -67.37 4.79
C PHE A 309 14.06 -66.76 4.80
N GLY A 310 13.83 -65.74 5.64
CA GLY A 310 12.53 -65.11 5.81
C GLY A 310 11.69 -65.68 6.95
N PHE A 311 10.36 -65.60 6.86
CA PHE A 311 9.45 -66.06 7.92
C PHE A 311 9.36 -67.59 7.95
N GLU A 312 9.95 -68.22 8.97
CA GLU A 312 9.90 -69.69 9.14
C GLU A 312 8.67 -70.16 9.90
N LEU A 313 8.13 -69.29 10.77
CA LEU A 313 6.92 -69.55 11.55
C LEU A 313 5.80 -68.63 11.08
N ASP A 314 4.59 -69.14 11.19
CA ASP A 314 3.37 -68.38 10.96
C ASP A 314 3.10 -67.39 12.11
N TRP A 315 2.04 -66.60 11.98
CA TRP A 315 1.60 -65.66 13.00
C TRP A 315 1.43 -66.30 14.38
N THR A 316 2.04 -65.66 15.39
CA THR A 316 1.85 -65.98 16.81
C THR A 316 1.11 -64.85 17.49
N GLU A 317 0.02 -65.16 18.19
CA GLU A 317 -0.86 -64.16 18.80
C GLU A 317 -0.35 -63.65 20.17
N PHE A 318 -0.52 -62.35 20.43
CA PHE A 318 -0.44 -61.78 21.77
C PHE A 318 -1.79 -61.91 22.48
N TYR A 319 -1.78 -62.48 23.68
CA TYR A 319 -2.96 -62.45 24.53
C TYR A 319 -3.17 -61.07 25.15
N THR A 320 -4.44 -60.64 25.20
CA THR A 320 -4.85 -59.35 25.75
C THR A 320 -5.97 -59.53 26.77
N THR A 321 -6.38 -58.45 27.44
CA THR A 321 -7.50 -58.50 28.39
C THR A 321 -8.83 -58.89 27.73
N THR A 322 -9.03 -58.57 26.44
CA THR A 322 -10.21 -58.93 25.66
C THR A 322 -10.05 -60.26 24.90
N ARG A 323 -8.82 -60.72 24.64
CA ARG A 323 -8.49 -62.03 24.06
C ARG A 323 -7.53 -62.79 24.99
N LYS A 324 -8.08 -63.34 26.06
CA LYS A 324 -7.33 -64.16 27.02
C LYS A 324 -7.01 -65.54 26.43
N PRO A 325 -5.92 -66.20 26.85
CA PRO A 325 -5.70 -67.59 26.50
C PRO A 325 -6.85 -68.45 27.05
N SER A 326 -7.20 -69.51 26.31
CA SER A 326 -8.02 -70.59 26.83
C SER A 326 -7.22 -71.42 27.84
N ALA A 327 -7.91 -72.23 28.65
CA ALA A 327 -7.23 -73.16 29.56
C ALA A 327 -6.29 -74.11 28.79
N GLY A 328 -6.67 -74.53 27.57
CA GLY A 328 -5.81 -75.33 26.70
C GLY A 328 -4.52 -74.62 26.29
N ASP A 329 -4.59 -73.33 25.98
CA ASP A 329 -3.44 -72.54 25.54
C ASP A 329 -2.36 -72.40 26.62
N VAL A 330 -2.72 -72.51 27.90
CA VAL A 330 -1.80 -72.41 29.04
C VAL A 330 -1.60 -73.73 29.79
N GLY A 331 -2.12 -74.84 29.27
CA GLY A 331 -2.04 -76.15 29.94
C GLY A 331 -2.80 -76.23 31.27
N ALA A 332 -3.80 -75.38 31.48
CA ALA A 332 -4.69 -75.40 32.65
C ALA A 332 -5.95 -76.24 32.41
N LEU A 333 -6.64 -76.60 33.50
CA LEU A 333 -7.97 -77.23 33.41
C LEU A 333 -9.06 -76.16 33.16
N PRO A 334 -10.08 -76.43 32.32
CA PRO A 334 -11.26 -75.57 32.19
C PRO A 334 -12.08 -75.46 33.49
N ILE A 335 -12.85 -74.38 33.65
CA ILE A 335 -13.78 -74.20 34.79
C ILE A 335 -14.89 -75.27 34.83
N ALA A 336 -15.21 -75.87 33.68
CA ALA A 336 -16.16 -76.98 33.58
C ALA A 336 -15.58 -78.31 34.13
N GLY A 337 -14.34 -78.29 34.63
CA GLY A 337 -13.61 -79.47 35.05
C GLY A 337 -12.80 -80.09 33.92
N GLY A 338 -12.03 -81.11 34.29
CA GLY A 338 -11.21 -81.89 33.36
C GLY A 338 -10.50 -83.02 34.10
N ARG A 339 -9.66 -83.75 33.37
CA ARG A 339 -8.91 -84.88 33.93
C ARG A 339 -7.47 -84.48 34.20
N LEU A 340 -7.02 -84.61 35.44
CA LEU A 340 -5.60 -84.66 35.76
C LEU A 340 -5.08 -86.06 35.41
N ASN A 341 -4.04 -86.13 34.58
CA ASN A 341 -3.35 -87.38 34.24
C ASN A 341 -2.18 -87.68 35.20
N GLY A 342 -2.05 -86.91 36.28
CA GLY A 342 -1.04 -87.05 37.33
C GLY A 342 -1.62 -86.75 38.71
N PRO A 343 -0.81 -86.92 39.77
CA PRO A 343 -1.23 -86.63 41.14
C PRO A 343 -1.58 -85.16 41.35
N LEU A 344 -2.44 -84.90 42.34
CA LEU A 344 -2.63 -83.55 42.88
C LEU A 344 -1.79 -83.42 44.15
N SER A 345 -1.00 -82.35 44.25
CA SER A 345 -0.18 -82.09 45.44
C SER A 345 -0.53 -80.72 46.01
N ILE A 346 -0.69 -80.65 47.33
CA ILE A 346 -0.98 -79.39 48.02
C ILE A 346 0.20 -79.04 48.93
N GLY A 347 1.00 -78.07 48.49
CA GLY A 347 2.12 -77.51 49.26
C GLY A 347 3.46 -78.26 49.17
N THR A 348 3.58 -79.27 48.30
CA THR A 348 4.73 -80.19 48.22
C THR A 348 4.65 -81.02 46.94
N ASP A 349 5.68 -81.81 46.62
CA ASP A 349 5.63 -82.82 45.55
C ASP A 349 4.90 -84.08 46.02
N ASN A 350 4.34 -84.89 45.11
CA ASN A 350 3.65 -86.12 45.47
C ASN A 350 4.57 -87.35 45.32
N ALA A 351 4.94 -87.96 46.44
CA ALA A 351 5.71 -89.20 46.51
C ALA A 351 4.82 -90.46 46.65
N LEU A 352 3.52 -90.32 46.91
CA LEU A 352 2.58 -91.44 46.86
C LEU A 352 2.39 -91.99 45.44
N GLY A 353 2.55 -91.15 44.42
CA GLY A 353 2.44 -91.49 43.00
C GLY A 353 1.04 -91.88 42.54
N GLY A 354 0.89 -92.16 41.24
CA GLY A 354 -0.38 -92.57 40.63
C GLY A 354 -1.53 -91.58 40.87
N ASN A 355 -2.76 -92.11 40.97
CA ASN A 355 -3.95 -91.33 41.30
C ASN A 355 -4.00 -91.07 42.82
N SER A 356 -3.38 -89.98 43.26
CA SER A 356 -3.33 -89.62 44.67
C SER A 356 -3.38 -88.10 44.90
N ILE A 357 -3.73 -87.76 46.14
CA ILE A 357 -3.70 -86.41 46.69
C ILE A 357 -2.78 -86.43 47.91
N VAL A 358 -1.73 -85.61 47.92
CA VAL A 358 -0.89 -85.40 49.11
C VAL A 358 -1.13 -84.03 49.73
N LEU A 359 -1.03 -83.93 51.05
CA LEU A 359 -1.44 -82.77 51.83
C LEU A 359 -0.33 -82.34 52.80
N GLY A 360 0.34 -81.22 52.51
CA GLY A 360 1.32 -80.58 53.41
C GLY A 360 2.72 -81.22 53.43
N ASP A 361 2.82 -82.53 53.22
CA ASP A 361 4.07 -83.26 52.98
C ASP A 361 3.93 -84.17 51.73
N ASN A 362 5.01 -84.83 51.31
CA ASN A 362 5.02 -85.59 50.07
C ASN A 362 4.43 -87.00 50.15
N ASP A 363 4.07 -87.50 51.32
CA ASP A 363 3.72 -88.91 51.54
C ASP A 363 2.56 -89.15 52.54
N THR A 364 1.82 -88.10 52.90
CA THR A 364 0.56 -88.14 53.65
C THR A 364 -0.60 -87.70 52.76
N GLY A 365 -1.66 -88.50 52.70
CA GLY A 365 -2.86 -88.17 51.92
C GLY A 365 -3.71 -89.37 51.49
N PHE A 366 -4.33 -89.27 50.33
CA PHE A 366 -5.27 -90.25 49.78
C PHE A 366 -4.73 -90.85 48.48
N LYS A 367 -4.85 -92.16 48.31
CA LYS A 367 -4.41 -92.85 47.09
C LYS A 367 -5.42 -93.90 46.66
N GLN A 368 -5.75 -93.90 45.37
CA GLN A 368 -6.50 -94.99 44.75
C GLN A 368 -5.52 -96.14 44.43
N ASN A 369 -5.79 -97.33 44.97
CA ASN A 369 -4.95 -98.53 44.81
C ASN A 369 -5.70 -99.67 44.09
N GLY A 370 -6.61 -99.32 43.20
CA GLY A 370 -7.47 -100.23 42.46
C GLY A 370 -8.89 -99.69 42.35
N ASP A 371 -9.71 -100.36 41.55
CA ASP A 371 -11.13 -100.04 41.48
C ASP A 371 -11.80 -100.30 42.84
N GLY A 372 -12.58 -99.33 43.32
CA GLY A 372 -13.23 -99.39 44.65
C GLY A 372 -12.30 -99.35 45.87
N LEU A 373 -10.97 -99.17 45.71
CA LEU A 373 -10.00 -99.15 46.81
C LEU A 373 -9.42 -97.75 47.03
N LEU A 374 -9.89 -97.08 48.09
CA LEU A 374 -9.35 -95.79 48.53
C LEU A 374 -8.55 -95.97 49.82
N ASP A 375 -7.27 -95.67 49.77
CA ASP A 375 -6.35 -95.80 50.89
C ASP A 375 -5.92 -94.44 51.45
N ILE A 376 -5.83 -94.36 52.78
CA ILE A 376 -5.24 -93.23 53.49
C ILE A 376 -3.80 -93.59 53.87
N TYR A 377 -2.88 -92.69 53.54
CA TYR A 377 -1.47 -92.77 53.87
C TYR A 377 -1.09 -91.67 54.86
N ALA A 378 -0.17 -91.99 55.78
CA ALA A 378 0.52 -91.02 56.61
C ALA A 378 2.01 -91.38 56.64
N ASN A 379 2.87 -90.43 56.27
CA ASN A 379 4.32 -90.60 56.22
C ASN A 379 4.74 -91.88 55.45
N GLY A 380 4.14 -92.07 54.26
CA GLY A 380 4.43 -93.18 53.36
C GLY A 380 3.80 -94.52 53.75
N VAL A 381 3.07 -94.58 54.87
CA VAL A 381 2.48 -95.81 55.40
C VAL A 381 0.96 -95.79 55.24
N GLN A 382 0.39 -96.86 54.66
CA GLN A 382 -1.05 -97.05 54.62
C GLN A 382 -1.60 -97.25 56.05
N VAL A 383 -2.50 -96.37 56.47
CA VAL A 383 -3.11 -96.41 57.81
C VAL A 383 -4.56 -96.86 57.80
N PHE A 384 -5.27 -96.67 56.68
CA PHE A 384 -6.69 -97.02 56.55
C PHE A 384 -7.06 -97.36 55.12
N ARG A 385 -8.03 -98.27 54.93
CA ARG A 385 -8.62 -98.62 53.64
C ARG A 385 -10.14 -98.53 53.66
N PHE A 386 -10.69 -97.88 52.65
CA PHE A 386 -12.11 -97.88 52.31
C PHE A 386 -12.32 -98.78 51.09
N GLN A 387 -13.22 -99.75 51.22
CA GLN A 387 -13.63 -100.66 50.15
C GLN A 387 -15.12 -100.99 50.31
N ASN A 388 -15.74 -101.60 49.29
CA ASN A 388 -17.21 -101.75 49.20
C ASN A 388 -17.84 -102.43 50.44
N ASP A 389 -17.19 -103.46 50.97
CA ASP A 389 -17.80 -104.31 52.00
C ASP A 389 -17.31 -104.01 53.41
N THR A 390 -16.10 -103.47 53.56
CA THR A 390 -15.47 -103.27 54.86
C THR A 390 -14.65 -101.98 54.92
N LEU A 391 -14.51 -101.47 56.14
CA LEU A 391 -13.52 -100.45 56.48
C LEU A 391 -12.40 -101.14 57.24
N GLU A 392 -11.19 -101.09 56.70
CA GLU A 392 -10.05 -101.80 57.28
C GLU A 392 -9.03 -100.81 57.83
N SER A 393 -8.94 -100.73 59.16
CA SER A 393 -7.84 -100.01 59.81
C SER A 393 -6.59 -100.88 59.80
N LYS A 394 -5.48 -100.36 59.25
CA LYS A 394 -4.16 -101.03 59.25
C LYS A 394 -3.36 -100.72 60.52
N LYS A 395 -3.91 -99.85 61.37
CA LYS A 395 -3.36 -99.43 62.66
C LYS A 395 -4.42 -99.59 63.74
N SER A 396 -4.02 -99.59 65.01
CA SER A 396 -4.97 -99.58 66.12
C SER A 396 -5.87 -98.34 66.05
N ILE A 397 -7.18 -98.54 66.24
CA ILE A 397 -8.13 -97.43 66.36
C ILE A 397 -8.18 -97.04 67.84
N ASN A 398 -7.73 -95.83 68.15
CA ASN A 398 -7.92 -95.26 69.49
C ASN A 398 -9.25 -94.51 69.53
N VAL A 399 -10.16 -94.93 70.39
CA VAL A 399 -11.50 -94.35 70.53
C VAL A 399 -11.59 -93.70 71.91
N THR A 400 -11.72 -92.38 71.96
CA THR A 400 -11.86 -91.64 73.24
C THR A 400 -13.23 -91.87 73.90
N GLY A 401 -14.24 -92.22 73.10
CA GLY A 401 -15.60 -92.51 73.54
C GLY A 401 -15.96 -94.00 73.47
N ARG A 402 -17.27 -94.28 73.47
CA ARG A 402 -17.80 -95.64 73.32
C ARG A 402 -17.81 -96.07 71.85
N LEU A 403 -17.35 -97.30 71.59
CA LEU A 403 -17.61 -98.00 70.32
C LEU A 403 -18.88 -98.84 70.45
N THR A 404 -19.81 -98.70 69.49
CA THR A 404 -21.06 -99.49 69.44
C THR A 404 -21.12 -100.27 68.13
N PRO A 405 -20.62 -101.52 68.10
CA PRO A 405 -20.78 -102.42 66.97
C PRO A 405 -22.25 -102.68 66.64
N THR A 406 -22.56 -102.93 65.36
CA THR A 406 -23.89 -103.39 64.91
C THR A 406 -24.14 -104.85 65.25
N ASP A 407 -23.08 -105.61 65.49
CA ASP A 407 -23.09 -107.01 65.89
C ASP A 407 -22.02 -107.22 66.98
N TYR A 408 -22.46 -107.76 68.12
CA TYR A 408 -21.59 -108.09 69.26
C TYR A 408 -21.20 -109.57 69.30
N GLY A 409 -21.62 -110.39 68.33
CA GLY A 409 -21.46 -111.85 68.37
C GLY A 409 -20.03 -112.34 68.60
N ASN A 410 -19.03 -111.65 68.07
CA ASN A 410 -17.61 -111.96 68.28
C ASN A 410 -17.06 -111.52 69.66
N PHE A 411 -17.73 -110.60 70.36
CA PHE A 411 -17.44 -110.19 71.74
C PHE A 411 -18.18 -111.09 72.73
N ASP A 412 -19.48 -111.27 72.50
CA ASP A 412 -20.41 -112.01 73.35
C ASP A 412 -20.04 -113.49 73.48
N SER A 413 -19.36 -114.07 72.47
CA SER A 413 -18.86 -115.44 72.50
C SER A 413 -17.62 -115.65 73.38
N ARG A 414 -17.00 -114.57 73.90
CA ARG A 414 -15.74 -114.63 74.66
C ARG A 414 -15.93 -114.49 76.16
N TYR A 415 -17.10 -114.06 76.61
CA TYR A 415 -17.38 -113.74 78.00
C TYR A 415 -18.62 -114.49 78.50
N VAL A 416 -18.60 -114.90 79.77
CA VAL A 416 -19.79 -115.44 80.43
C VAL A 416 -20.82 -114.32 80.56
N GLN A 417 -21.98 -114.50 79.95
CA GLN A 417 -23.03 -113.48 79.92
C GLN A 417 -23.87 -113.47 81.20
N ASP A 418 -24.01 -114.64 81.83
CA ASP A 418 -24.78 -114.81 83.07
C ASP A 418 -24.32 -116.06 83.84
N ILE A 419 -24.43 -116.03 85.16
CA ILE A 419 -24.24 -117.18 86.06
C ILE A 419 -25.41 -117.20 87.03
N ARG A 420 -26.16 -118.31 87.04
CA ARG A 420 -27.31 -118.50 87.93
C ARG A 420 -27.36 -119.91 88.47
N LEU A 421 -27.96 -120.07 89.65
CA LEU A 421 -28.36 -121.39 90.14
C LEU A 421 -29.46 -121.93 89.22
N GLY A 422 -29.37 -123.21 88.86
CA GLY A 422 -30.40 -123.90 88.10
C GLY A 422 -31.67 -124.14 88.92
N SER A 423 -32.61 -124.87 88.34
CA SER A 423 -33.81 -125.30 89.06
C SER A 423 -33.45 -126.11 90.30
N LEU A 424 -34.16 -125.88 91.40
CA LEU A 424 -34.06 -126.70 92.60
C LEU A 424 -34.40 -128.15 92.26
N GLN A 425 -33.54 -129.09 92.65
CA GLN A 425 -33.80 -130.53 92.56
C GLN A 425 -33.75 -131.13 93.96
N TYR A 426 -34.67 -132.05 94.23
CA TYR A 426 -34.71 -132.81 95.47
C TYR A 426 -34.14 -134.20 95.22
N GLY A 427 -33.13 -134.58 95.99
CA GLY A 427 -32.65 -135.95 96.09
C GLY A 427 -33.02 -136.53 97.45
N GLN A 428 -33.45 -137.79 97.51
CA GLN A 428 -33.63 -138.44 98.81
C GLN A 428 -32.28 -138.63 99.50
N VAL A 429 -32.22 -138.29 100.78
CA VAL A 429 -31.14 -138.70 101.68
C VAL A 429 -31.49 -140.12 102.11
N TRP A 430 -30.90 -141.13 101.46
CA TRP A 430 -31.19 -142.53 101.77
C TRP A 430 -30.39 -143.00 102.99
N ASN A 431 -30.89 -144.01 103.69
CA ASN A 431 -30.49 -144.43 105.05
C ASN A 431 -29.04 -144.98 105.14
N GLY A 432 -28.05 -144.10 104.96
CA GLY A 432 -26.61 -144.34 104.92
C GLY A 432 -25.85 -143.08 104.44
N PRO A 433 -24.53 -142.96 104.70
CA PRO A 433 -23.80 -141.72 104.47
C PRO A 433 -23.73 -141.33 102.97
N GLY A 434 -24.45 -140.25 102.62
CA GLY A 434 -24.07 -139.33 101.55
C GLY A 434 -24.96 -139.34 100.30
N PHE A 435 -25.69 -138.24 100.08
CA PHE A 435 -26.00 -137.77 98.72
C PHE A 435 -24.65 -137.46 98.04
N SER A 436 -24.36 -138.05 96.89
CA SER A 436 -23.11 -137.77 96.16
C SER A 436 -23.17 -136.38 95.52
N ASP A 437 -22.29 -135.45 95.93
CA ASP A 437 -22.13 -134.15 95.28
C ASP A 437 -21.92 -134.35 93.77
N THR A 438 -22.91 -133.98 92.98
CA THR A 438 -22.89 -134.10 91.52
C THR A 438 -22.28 -132.84 90.93
N SER A 439 -21.32 -132.96 90.02
CA SER A 439 -20.70 -131.81 89.36
C SER A 439 -21.75 -130.88 88.74
N GLY A 440 -21.68 -129.58 89.04
CA GLY A 440 -22.67 -128.58 88.63
C GLY A 440 -23.82 -128.37 89.60
N TYR A 441 -23.87 -129.10 90.73
CA TYR A 441 -24.87 -128.92 91.79
C TYR A 441 -24.21 -128.42 93.08
N VAL A 442 -25.01 -127.70 93.88
CA VAL A 442 -24.67 -127.29 95.23
C VAL A 442 -25.86 -127.61 96.14
N ILE A 443 -25.62 -127.97 97.38
CA ILE A 443 -26.69 -128.21 98.36
C ILE A 443 -27.30 -126.85 98.73
N THR A 444 -28.59 -126.67 98.45
CA THR A 444 -29.32 -125.42 98.73
C THR A 444 -30.31 -125.52 99.89
N GLY A 445 -30.53 -126.71 100.47
CA GLY A 445 -31.39 -126.94 101.63
C GLY A 445 -31.57 -128.42 101.97
N ILE A 446 -31.95 -128.73 103.21
CA ILE A 446 -32.23 -130.08 103.73
C ILE A 446 -33.60 -130.06 104.43
N ILE A 447 -34.45 -131.07 104.21
CA ILE A 447 -35.80 -131.17 104.80
C ILE A 447 -35.91 -132.51 105.53
N ASN A 448 -36.23 -132.51 106.84
CA ASN A 448 -36.60 -133.72 107.58
C ASN A 448 -38.12 -133.84 107.73
N GLY A 449 -38.75 -134.87 107.14
CA GLY A 449 -40.21 -135.01 107.04
C GLY A 449 -40.88 -135.78 108.18
N ASN A 450 -40.18 -136.72 108.83
CA ASN A 450 -40.71 -137.57 109.90
C ASN A 450 -40.44 -137.00 111.32
N SER A 451 -39.67 -135.91 111.42
CA SER A 451 -39.38 -135.16 112.66
C SER A 451 -38.66 -135.98 113.74
N ASP A 452 -37.95 -137.03 113.36
CA ASP A 452 -37.00 -137.69 114.24
C ASP A 452 -35.63 -136.96 114.21
N GLU A 453 -34.60 -137.56 114.83
CA GLU A 453 -33.26 -137.00 114.88
C GLU A 453 -32.43 -137.20 113.60
N LEU A 454 -32.91 -137.99 112.62
CA LEU A 454 -32.18 -138.37 111.42
C LEU A 454 -32.89 -137.90 110.16
N VAL A 455 -32.16 -137.37 109.18
CA VAL A 455 -32.78 -137.07 107.88
C VAL A 455 -32.84 -138.37 107.09
N ASP A 456 -33.79 -139.23 107.42
CA ASP A 456 -34.04 -140.50 106.75
C ASP A 456 -35.52 -140.68 106.35
N GLY A 457 -35.81 -141.65 105.49
CA GLY A 457 -37.08 -141.75 104.77
C GLY A 457 -38.22 -142.51 105.47
N ALA A 458 -38.13 -142.84 106.76
CA ALA A 458 -39.20 -143.57 107.47
C ALA A 458 -39.19 -143.33 108.98
#